data_AF-A0AAT9HEP0-F1
#
_entry.id   AF-A0AAT9HEP0-F1
#
_cell.length_a   1.000
_cell.length_b   1.000
_cell.length_c   1.000
_cell.angle_alpha   90.00
_cell.angle_beta   90.00
_cell.angle_gamma   90.00
#
_symmetry.space_group_name_H-M   'P 1'
#
loop_
_entity.id
_entity.type
_entity.pdbx_description
1 polymer ?
#
loop_
_entity_poly.entity_id
_entity_poly.type
_entity_poly.pdbx_seq_one_letter_code
_entity_poly.pdbx_strand_id
1 'polypeptide(L)'
;MRATRHNGVHDRRSSPLADPHLVYDPVVGDGPKDVVILGSTGSIGTQAIDLVQRNPDRFRVTALSANGGRVALLAEQARRLRVRTVAVAREDVVPALREALAARYGAGSRSPRSSPDRTRPHSSPPPTATPSSTASPAPSDSPPPSPP
;
A
#
# COMPACT_ATOMS: atom_id res chain seq x y z
N MET A 1 30.61 -31.03 16.16
CA MET A 1 30.82 -29.74 15.47
C MET A 1 29.54 -29.36 14.72
N ARG A 2 28.69 -28.50 15.31
CA ARG A 2 27.45 -28.00 14.68
C ARG A 2 27.46 -26.48 14.77
N ALA A 3 27.31 -25.84 13.61
CA ALA A 3 27.24 -24.39 13.45
C ALA A 3 25.95 -23.84 14.09
N THR A 4 26.09 -22.95 15.06
CA THR A 4 25.01 -22.12 15.59
C THR A 4 24.87 -20.89 14.71
N ARG A 5 23.84 -20.90 13.85
CA ARG A 5 23.34 -19.71 13.16
C ARG A 5 22.96 -18.67 14.21
N HIS A 6 23.60 -17.49 14.16
CA HIS A 6 23.12 -16.31 14.86
C HIS A 6 21.93 -15.74 14.09
N ASN A 7 20.72 -15.99 14.59
CA ASN A 7 19.52 -15.35 14.10
C ASN A 7 19.47 -13.94 14.72
N GLY A 8 20.01 -12.97 13.99
CA GLY A 8 19.93 -11.55 14.33
C GLY A 8 18.48 -11.10 14.32
N VAL A 9 17.96 -10.80 15.50
CA VAL A 9 16.70 -10.08 15.70
C VAL A 9 16.89 -8.67 15.13
N HIS A 10 16.32 -8.38 13.96
CA HIS A 10 16.27 -7.00 13.46
C HIS A 10 15.17 -6.25 14.21
N ASP A 11 15.61 -5.32 15.06
CA ASP A 11 14.80 -4.32 15.78
C ASP A 11 13.98 -3.50 14.76
N ARG A 12 12.65 -3.67 14.74
CA ARG A 12 11.72 -2.91 13.87
C ARG A 12 11.49 -1.47 14.36
N ARG A 13 12.49 -0.85 14.98
CA ARG A 13 12.42 0.56 15.35
C ARG A 13 12.90 1.42 14.18
N SER A 14 11.90 1.84 13.40
CA SER A 14 11.86 3.10 12.65
C SER A 14 13.19 3.54 12.04
N SER A 15 13.58 2.90 10.94
CA SER A 15 14.58 3.51 10.05
C SER A 15 14.09 4.90 9.63
N PRO A 16 14.91 5.96 9.72
CA PRO A 16 14.51 7.28 9.27
C PRO A 16 14.11 7.21 7.79
N LEU A 17 12.97 7.80 7.43
CA LEU A 17 12.52 7.93 6.03
C LEU A 17 13.55 8.62 5.11
N ALA A 18 14.58 9.25 5.71
CA ALA A 18 15.67 9.96 5.05
C ALA A 18 16.98 9.15 4.96
N ASP A 19 17.01 7.88 5.38
CA ASP A 19 18.18 7.03 5.15
C ASP A 19 18.28 6.72 3.64
N PRO A 20 19.33 7.17 2.93
CA PRO A 20 19.50 6.92 1.50
C PRO A 20 19.67 5.43 1.19
N HIS A 21 20.00 4.61 2.18
CA HIS A 21 20.14 3.16 2.07
C HIS A 21 18.93 2.40 2.63
N LEU A 22 17.81 3.10 2.89
CA LEU A 22 16.55 2.46 3.22
C LEU A 22 16.10 1.57 2.06
N VAL A 23 16.42 0.28 2.14
CA VAL A 23 15.88 -0.72 1.24
C VAL A 23 14.47 -1.03 1.73
N TYR A 24 13.48 -0.58 0.98
CA TYR A 24 12.10 -1.02 1.19
C TYR A 24 12.03 -2.50 0.88
N ASP A 25 11.92 -3.33 1.91
CA ASP A 25 11.56 -4.73 1.75
C ASP A 25 10.07 -4.77 1.40
N PRO A 26 9.70 -5.08 0.14
CA PRO A 26 8.29 -5.10 -0.21
C PRO A 26 7.61 -6.16 0.63
N VAL A 27 6.64 -5.76 1.45
CA VAL A 27 5.72 -6.71 2.06
C VAL A 27 5.10 -7.50 0.90
N VAL A 28 5.58 -8.72 0.69
CA VAL A 28 5.12 -9.61 -0.37
C VAL A 28 3.78 -10.14 0.11
N GLY A 29 2.72 -9.37 -0.16
CA GLY A 29 1.38 -9.90 -0.14
C GLY A 29 1.15 -10.70 -1.41
N ASP A 30 0.41 -11.80 -1.33
CA ASP A 30 0.02 -12.65 -2.46
C ASP A 30 -0.98 -11.98 -3.43
N GLY A 31 -1.02 -10.64 -3.47
CA GLY A 31 -2.02 -9.87 -4.21
C GLY A 31 -1.44 -8.65 -4.94
N PRO A 32 -2.27 -7.99 -5.79
CA PRO A 32 -1.84 -6.83 -6.55
C PRO A 32 -1.38 -5.70 -5.64
N LYS A 33 -0.27 -5.06 -6.00
CA LYS A 33 0.26 -3.90 -5.29
C LYS A 33 -0.61 -2.68 -5.56
N ASP A 34 -1.09 -2.05 -4.49
CA ASP A 34 -1.82 -0.80 -4.58
C ASP A 34 -0.86 0.35 -4.91
N VAL A 35 -1.14 1.05 -6.00
CA VAL A 35 -0.30 2.15 -6.49
C VAL A 35 -1.13 3.42 -6.72
N VAL A 36 -0.48 4.56 -6.55
CA VAL A 36 -1.00 5.89 -6.86
C VAL A 36 -0.09 6.51 -7.91
N ILE A 37 -0.67 7.04 -8.99
CA ILE A 37 0.11 7.64 -10.08
C ILE A 37 -0.04 9.15 -10.00
N LEU A 38 1.06 9.83 -9.64
CA LEU A 38 1.14 11.27 -9.59
C LEU A 38 1.60 11.83 -10.95
N GLY A 39 0.84 12.73 -11.54
CA GLY A 39 1.13 13.25 -12.88
C GLY A 39 0.77 12.28 -14.01
N SER A 40 -0.39 11.61 -13.92
CA SER A 40 -0.84 10.56 -14.86
C SER A 40 -0.97 10.98 -16.32
N THR A 41 -1.09 12.29 -16.58
CA THR A 41 -1.21 12.87 -17.93
C THR A 41 0.12 13.30 -18.54
N GLY A 42 1.22 13.20 -17.77
CA GLY A 42 2.58 13.40 -18.26
C GLY A 42 3.15 12.13 -18.90
N SER A 43 4.31 12.21 -19.55
CA SER A 43 4.93 11.08 -20.27
C SER A 43 5.15 9.85 -19.38
N ILE A 44 5.76 10.05 -18.21
CA ILE A 44 5.99 8.97 -17.23
C ILE A 44 4.65 8.42 -16.70
N GLY A 45 3.69 9.29 -16.42
CA GLY A 45 2.37 8.90 -15.93
C GLY A 45 1.57 8.06 -16.94
N THR A 46 1.61 8.43 -18.23
CA THR A 46 0.93 7.67 -19.29
C THR A 46 1.60 6.32 -19.50
N GLN A 47 2.93 6.28 -19.49
CA GLN A 47 3.68 5.02 -19.59
C GLN A 47 3.44 4.11 -18.38
N ALA A 48 3.37 4.67 -17.18
CA ALA A 48 3.02 3.93 -15.97
C ALA A 48 1.60 3.34 -16.07
N ILE A 49 0.65 4.10 -16.60
CA ILE A 49 -0.72 3.61 -16.86
C ILE A 49 -0.72 2.46 -17.87
N ASP A 50 0.10 2.51 -18.91
CA ASP A 50 0.21 1.41 -19.87
C ASP A 50 0.79 0.16 -19.22
N LEU A 51 1.77 0.31 -18.34
CA LEU A 51 2.40 -0.80 -17.62
C LEU A 51 1.43 -1.49 -16.66
N VAL A 52 0.71 -0.74 -15.84
CA VAL A 52 -0.26 -1.31 -14.89
C VAL A 52 -1.45 -1.96 -15.60
N GLN A 53 -1.88 -1.44 -16.76
CA GLN A 53 -2.93 -2.07 -17.56
C GLN A 53 -2.50 -3.41 -18.16
N ARG A 54 -1.22 -3.57 -18.50
CA ARG A 54 -0.67 -4.84 -19.00
C ARG A 54 -0.43 -5.87 -17.89
N ASN A 55 -0.42 -5.45 -16.63
CA ASN A 55 -0.10 -6.30 -15.47
C ASN A 55 -1.14 -6.13 -14.34
N PRO A 56 -2.44 -6.40 -14.60
CA PRO A 56 -3.52 -6.16 -13.64
C PRO A 56 -3.49 -7.12 -12.43
N ASP A 57 -2.81 -8.26 -12.56
CA ASP A 57 -2.52 -9.23 -11.50
C ASP A 57 -1.47 -8.70 -10.50
N ARG A 58 -0.58 -7.80 -10.96
CA ARG A 58 0.52 -7.26 -10.14
C ARG A 58 0.23 -5.89 -9.57
N PHE A 59 -0.61 -5.09 -10.21
CA PHE A 59 -0.86 -3.70 -9.81
C PHE A 59 -2.33 -3.35 -9.82
N ARG A 60 -2.74 -2.61 -8.80
CA ARG A 60 -4.06 -1.99 -8.71
C ARG A 60 -3.90 -0.49 -8.51
N VAL A 61 -4.38 0.29 -9.47
CA VAL A 61 -4.34 1.75 -9.36
C VAL A 61 -5.49 2.20 -8.46
N THR A 62 -5.15 2.86 -7.35
CA THR A 62 -6.14 3.31 -6.36
C THR A 62 -6.49 4.79 -6.54
N ALA A 63 -5.53 5.60 -7.01
CA ALA A 63 -5.72 7.02 -7.26
C ALA A 63 -4.82 7.54 -8.41
N LEU A 64 -5.28 8.63 -9.04
CA LEU A 64 -4.55 9.38 -10.06
C LEU A 64 -4.47 10.85 -9.67
N SER A 65 -3.38 11.52 -10.03
CA SER A 65 -3.33 12.99 -10.01
C SER A 65 -2.74 13.56 -11.30
N ALA A 66 -3.09 14.81 -11.63
CA ALA A 66 -2.45 15.54 -12.72
C ALA A 66 -2.33 17.04 -12.43
N ASN A 67 -1.50 17.74 -13.20
CA ASN A 67 -1.35 19.20 -13.05
C ASN A 67 -2.63 19.97 -13.44
N GLY A 68 -3.48 19.41 -14.31
CA GLY A 68 -4.75 20.04 -14.73
C GLY A 68 -4.81 20.51 -16.18
N GLY A 69 -3.70 20.44 -16.95
CA GLY A 69 -3.69 20.85 -18.36
C GLY A 69 -4.42 19.91 -19.33
N ARG A 70 -4.83 18.71 -18.90
CA ARG A 70 -5.45 17.67 -19.74
C ARG A 70 -6.59 16.96 -18.99
N VAL A 71 -7.61 17.71 -18.59
CA VAL A 71 -8.73 17.21 -17.75
C VAL A 71 -9.49 16.05 -18.40
N ALA A 72 -9.78 16.13 -19.70
CA ALA A 72 -10.51 15.07 -20.41
C ALA A 72 -9.76 13.73 -20.38
N LEU A 73 -8.44 13.78 -20.59
CA LEU A 73 -7.57 12.60 -20.51
C LEU A 73 -7.55 12.03 -19.09
N LEU A 74 -7.43 12.87 -18.06
CA LEU A 74 -7.46 12.44 -16.67
C LEU A 74 -8.79 11.73 -16.33
N ALA A 75 -9.92 12.30 -16.74
CA ALA A 75 -11.23 11.71 -16.49
C ALA A 75 -11.43 10.38 -17.25
N GLU A 76 -10.89 10.27 -18.46
CA GLU A 76 -10.86 9.01 -19.20
C GLU A 76 -10.00 7.95 -18.52
N GLN A 77 -8.78 8.28 -18.12
CA GLN A 77 -7.88 7.39 -17.38
C GLN A 77 -8.54 6.90 -16.08
N ALA A 78 -9.18 7.81 -15.34
CA ALA A 78 -9.89 7.49 -14.12
C ALA A 78 -10.99 6.45 -14.36
N ARG A 79 -11.83 6.66 -15.38
CA ARG A 79 -12.90 5.72 -15.76
C ARG A 79 -12.35 4.36 -16.16
N ARG A 80 -11.33 4.33 -17.03
CA ARG A 80 -10.71 3.09 -17.53
C ARG A 80 -10.15 2.24 -16.37
N LEU A 81 -9.45 2.90 -15.44
CA LEU A 81 -8.83 2.24 -14.29
C LEU A 81 -9.77 2.08 -13.10
N ARG A 82 -11.00 2.60 -13.17
CA ARG A 82 -12.02 2.61 -12.10
C ARG A 82 -11.45 3.08 -10.75
N VAL A 83 -10.59 4.10 -10.79
CA VAL A 83 -9.93 4.61 -9.58
C VAL A 83 -10.93 5.25 -8.63
N ARG A 84 -10.63 5.20 -7.33
CA ARG A 84 -11.52 5.71 -6.27
C ARG A 84 -11.31 7.19 -5.98
N THR A 85 -10.16 7.73 -6.38
CA THR A 85 -9.76 9.11 -6.07
C THR A 85 -9.02 9.71 -7.26
N VAL A 86 -9.37 10.95 -7.59
CA VAL A 86 -8.70 11.75 -8.62
C VAL A 86 -8.38 13.13 -8.04
N ALA A 87 -7.14 13.58 -8.20
CA ALA A 87 -6.68 14.88 -7.74
C ALA A 87 -6.13 15.73 -8.89
N VAL A 88 -6.24 17.05 -8.76
CA VAL A 88 -5.64 18.03 -9.67
C VAL A 88 -4.92 19.09 -8.87
N ALA A 89 -3.75 19.52 -9.33
CA ALA A 89 -2.98 20.57 -8.67
C ALA A 89 -3.64 21.96 -8.82
N ARG A 90 -4.30 22.16 -9.96
CA ARG A 90 -4.99 23.40 -10.30
C ARG A 90 -6.43 23.40 -9.78
N GLU A 91 -6.75 24.38 -8.95
CA GLU A 91 -8.10 24.51 -8.38
C GLU A 91 -9.13 24.96 -9.43
N ASP A 92 -8.73 25.80 -10.38
CA ASP A 92 -9.58 26.33 -11.43
C ASP A 92 -10.17 25.26 -12.36
N VAL A 93 -9.52 24.09 -12.45
CA VAL A 93 -9.99 22.98 -13.29
C VAL A 93 -10.87 21.97 -12.55
N VAL A 94 -11.04 22.12 -11.23
CA VAL A 94 -11.84 21.19 -10.41
C VAL A 94 -13.30 21.09 -10.88
N PRO A 95 -14.01 22.18 -11.23
CA PRO A 95 -15.39 22.09 -11.72
C PRO A 95 -15.49 21.28 -13.02
N ALA A 96 -14.62 21.58 -13.99
CA ALA A 96 -14.57 20.88 -15.26
C ALA A 96 -14.23 19.38 -15.08
N LEU A 97 -13.33 19.05 -14.14
CA LEU A 97 -13.02 17.67 -13.81
C LEU A 97 -14.23 16.94 -13.21
N ARG A 98 -14.95 17.57 -12.27
CA ARG A 98 -16.13 16.97 -11.66
C ARG A 98 -17.21 16.67 -12.69
N GLU A 99 -17.46 17.61 -13.60
CA GLU A 99 -18.39 17.42 -14.71
C GLU A 99 -17.94 16.27 -15.63
N ALA A 100 -16.67 16.27 -16.02
CA ALA A 100 -16.09 15.22 -16.85
C ALA A 100 -16.15 13.83 -16.21
N LEU A 101 -16.00 13.73 -14.89
CA LEU A 101 -16.19 12.49 -14.14
C LEU A 101 -17.66 12.11 -14.04
N ALA A 102 -18.55 13.05 -13.71
CA ALA A 102 -19.99 12.79 -13.61
C ALA A 102 -20.57 12.25 -14.92
N ALA A 103 -20.21 12.87 -16.06
CA ALA A 103 -20.61 12.42 -17.39
C ALA A 103 -20.12 10.99 -17.72
N ARG A 104 -19.00 10.56 -17.13
CA ARG A 104 -18.35 9.27 -17.41
C ARG A 104 -18.78 8.14 -16.48
N TYR A 105 -19.18 8.44 -15.24
CA TYR A 105 -19.57 7.47 -14.22
C TYR A 105 -21.10 7.34 -14.05
N GLY A 106 -21.88 8.32 -14.51
CA GLY A 106 -23.33 8.39 -14.31
C GLY A 106 -23.70 8.64 -12.84
N ALA A 107 -24.87 9.23 -12.59
CA ALA A 107 -25.34 9.68 -11.27
C ALA A 107 -25.52 8.58 -10.19
N GLY A 108 -25.22 7.32 -10.49
CA GLY A 108 -25.52 6.15 -9.63
C GLY A 108 -24.33 5.32 -9.17
N SER A 109 -23.09 5.59 -9.60
CA SER A 109 -21.93 4.85 -9.11
C SER A 109 -21.08 5.75 -8.20
N ARG A 110 -20.79 5.25 -7.00
CA ARG A 110 -20.07 5.92 -5.90
C ARG A 110 -18.93 6.78 -6.45
N SER A 111 -19.20 8.08 -6.60
CA SER A 111 -18.31 9.04 -7.24
C SER A 111 -16.93 9.01 -6.58
N PRO A 112 -15.83 9.04 -7.37
CA PRO A 112 -14.50 9.22 -6.80
C PRO A 112 -14.52 10.48 -5.95
N ARG A 113 -14.24 10.37 -4.65
CA ARG A 113 -14.24 11.54 -3.78
C ARG A 113 -13.08 12.43 -4.22
N SER A 114 -13.39 13.60 -4.80
CA SER A 114 -12.40 14.67 -4.97
C SER A 114 -12.13 15.27 -3.59
N SER A 115 -11.34 14.59 -2.77
CA SER A 115 -10.94 15.16 -1.48
C SER A 115 -9.84 16.18 -1.72
N PRO A 116 -9.99 17.44 -1.28
CA PRO A 116 -8.82 18.22 -0.94
C PRO A 116 -8.12 17.49 0.21
N ASP A 117 -6.80 17.45 0.12
CA ASP A 117 -5.92 16.71 1.01
C ASP A 117 -6.36 16.78 2.49
N ARG A 118 -6.68 15.62 3.06
CA ARG A 118 -6.84 15.40 4.49
C ARG A 118 -6.22 14.06 4.80
N THR A 119 -4.98 14.12 5.26
CA THR A 119 -4.30 13.05 5.99
C THR A 119 -5.27 12.36 6.95
N ARG A 120 -5.67 11.13 6.62
CA ARG A 120 -6.31 10.23 7.58
C ARG A 120 -5.19 9.52 8.34
N PRO A 121 -5.11 9.65 9.68
CA PRO A 121 -4.25 8.78 10.45
C PRO A 121 -4.81 7.34 10.32
N HIS A 122 -3.94 6.45 9.87
CA HIS A 122 -4.17 5.02 9.81
C HIS A 122 -4.31 4.52 11.25
N SER A 123 -5.51 4.05 11.60
CA SER A 123 -5.79 3.40 12.88
C SER A 123 -5.03 2.07 12.93
N SER A 124 -3.95 2.02 13.71
CA SER A 124 -3.38 0.76 14.18
C SER A 124 -4.44 -0.02 14.97
N PRO A 125 -4.59 -1.35 14.79
CA PRO A 125 -5.36 -2.15 15.74
C PRO A 125 -4.62 -2.21 17.09
N PRO A 126 -5.33 -2.30 18.24
CA PRO A 126 -4.68 -2.42 19.54
C PRO A 126 -3.98 -3.79 19.67
N PRO A 127 -2.84 -3.90 20.36
CA PRO A 127 -2.23 -5.19 20.63
C PRO A 127 -3.12 -6.00 21.57
N THR A 128 -3.55 -7.17 21.12
CA THR A 128 -4.21 -8.20 21.94
C THR A 128 -3.26 -8.61 23.06
N ALA A 129 -3.62 -8.31 24.31
CA ALA A 129 -2.93 -8.83 25.48
C ALA A 129 -3.19 -10.35 25.59
N THR A 130 -2.14 -11.16 25.53
CA THR A 130 -2.16 -12.57 25.95
C THR A 130 -2.08 -12.64 27.48
N PRO A 131 -2.93 -13.42 28.17
CA PRO A 131 -2.71 -13.69 29.58
C PRO A 131 -1.53 -14.67 29.74
N SER A 132 -0.70 -14.37 30.74
CA SER A 132 0.44 -15.13 31.22
C SER A 132 0.05 -16.58 31.56
N SER A 133 0.83 -17.56 31.07
CA SER A 133 0.80 -18.94 31.58
C SER A 133 2.18 -19.32 32.09
N THR A 134 2.20 -19.74 33.35
CA THR A 134 3.33 -19.77 34.28
C THR A 134 4.05 -21.12 34.23
N ALA A 135 5.39 -21.06 34.31
CA ALA A 135 6.32 -22.03 34.92
C ALA A 135 6.32 -23.51 34.48
N SER A 136 7.44 -23.88 33.86
CA SER A 136 7.98 -25.24 33.79
C SER A 136 8.94 -25.47 34.98
N PRO A 137 8.91 -26.60 35.71
CA PRO A 137 9.99 -26.96 36.63
C PRO A 137 11.07 -27.84 35.95
N ALA A 138 12.28 -27.73 36.49
CA ALA A 138 13.56 -28.27 36.04
C ALA A 138 13.66 -29.82 35.95
N PRO A 139 14.68 -30.37 35.24
CA PRO A 139 14.86 -31.82 35.09
C PRO A 139 15.49 -32.48 36.33
N SER A 140 14.91 -33.60 36.77
CA SER A 140 15.52 -34.50 37.76
C SER A 140 16.38 -35.56 37.07
N ASP A 141 17.64 -35.59 37.49
CA ASP A 141 18.68 -36.55 37.13
C ASP A 141 18.44 -37.87 37.89
N SER A 142 18.44 -39.01 37.18
CA SER A 142 18.53 -40.35 37.79
C SER A 142 19.05 -41.37 36.76
N PRO A 143 20.10 -42.16 37.10
CA PRO A 143 20.73 -43.11 36.17
C PRO A 143 19.97 -44.45 36.05
N PRO A 144 20.23 -45.25 35.00
CA PRO A 144 19.50 -46.50 34.74
C PRO A 144 20.02 -47.68 35.59
N PRO A 145 19.18 -48.65 35.98
CA PRO A 145 19.66 -49.91 36.55
C PRO A 145 20.13 -50.91 35.49
N SER A 146 21.20 -51.63 35.81
CA SER A 146 21.78 -52.76 35.04
C SER A 146 21.01 -54.08 35.28
N PRO A 147 21.02 -55.01 34.30
CA PRO A 147 20.38 -56.33 34.42
C PRO A 147 21.26 -57.33 35.20
N PRO A 148 20.66 -58.33 35.86
CA PRO A 148 20.46 -59.64 35.20
C PRO A 148 19.03 -60.21 35.30
#